data_AF-A0A838N283-F1
#
_entry.id   AF-A0A838N283-F1
#
_cell.length_a   1.000
_cell.length_b   1.000
_cell.length_c   1.000
_cell.angle_alpha   90.00
_cell.angle_beta   90.00
_cell.angle_gamma   90.00
#
_symmetry.space_group_name_H-M   'P 1'
#
loop_
_entity.id
_entity.type
_entity.pdbx_description
1 polymer ?
#
loop_
_entity_poly.entity_id
_entity_poly.type
_entity_poly.pdbx_seq_one_letter_code
_entity_poly.pdbx_strand_id
1 'polypeptide(L)' 'SQIEELITTNSTPVRPVEGFKTTVLCISELLGEGIKRIHNDESVSSLFKIDSNSKK' A
#
# COMPACT_ATOMS: atom_id res chain seq x y z
N SER A 1 -22.48 -1.08 14.15
CA SER A 1 -21.97 -0.98 12.77
C SER A 1 -21.72 -2.39 12.25
N GLN A 2 -21.88 -2.65 10.95
CA GLN A 2 -21.57 -3.95 10.32
C GLN A 2 -20.13 -4.01 9.75
N ILE A 3 -19.32 -2.96 9.96
CA ILE A 3 -17.93 -2.92 9.50
C ILE A 3 -17.07 -3.81 10.41
N GLU A 4 -16.47 -4.85 9.84
CA GLU A 4 -15.66 -5.84 10.56
C GLU A 4 -14.20 -5.41 10.73
N GLU A 5 -13.61 -4.77 9.72
CA GLU A 5 -12.19 -4.39 9.71
C GLU A 5 -11.95 -3.13 8.87
N LEU A 6 -10.99 -2.31 9.30
CA LEU A 6 -10.45 -1.18 8.58
C LEU A 6 -9.05 -1.53 8.06
N ILE A 7 -8.89 -1.61 6.75
CA ILE A 7 -7.57 -1.78 6.11
C ILE A 7 -7.14 -0.43 5.54
N THR A 8 -5.98 0.04 5.97
CA THR A 8 -5.42 1.34 5.57
C THR A 8 -3.97 1.19 5.14
N THR A 9 -3.39 2.25 4.56
CA THR A 9 -1.95 2.34 4.33
C THR A 9 -1.32 3.35 5.27
N ASN A 10 -0.02 3.25 5.49
CA ASN A 10 0.75 4.28 6.20
C ASN A 10 1.11 5.50 5.32
N SER A 11 0.29 5.84 4.32
CA SER A 11 0.45 7.05 3.48
C SER A 11 0.29 8.35 4.28
N THR A 12 -0.39 8.28 5.42
CA THR A 12 -0.49 9.34 6.43
C THR A 12 -0.36 8.70 7.81
N PRO A 13 -0.06 9.47 8.88
CA PRO A 13 -0.10 8.94 10.24
C PRO A 13 -1.46 8.34 10.58
N VAL A 14 -1.49 7.02 10.79
CA VAL A 14 -2.72 6.30 11.12
C VAL A 14 -2.98 6.38 12.62
N ARG A 15 -4.20 6.78 12.99
CA ARG A 15 -4.68 6.71 14.37
C ARG A 15 -5.54 5.45 14.55
N PRO A 16 -5.35 4.68 15.64
CA PRO A 16 -6.26 3.59 15.96
C PRO A 16 -7.69 4.12 16.11
N VAL A 17 -8.66 3.42 15.53
CA VAL A 17 -10.08 3.72 15.72
C VAL A 17 -10.61 2.75 16.78
N GLU A 18 -11.03 3.28 17.92
CA GLU A 18 -11.60 2.47 18.99
C GLU A 18 -12.82 1.68 18.49
N GLY A 19 -12.92 0.42 18.92
CA GLY A 19 -14.02 -0.47 18.53
C GLY A 19 -13.90 -1.11 17.15
N PHE A 20 -12.82 -0.87 16.39
CA PHE A 20 -12.58 -1.52 15.09
C PHE A 20 -11.21 -2.20 15.04
N LYS A 21 -11.17 -3.41 14.46
CA LYS A 21 -9.90 -4.03 14.04
C LYS A 21 -9.31 -3.18 12.92
N THR A 22 -8.10 -2.68 13.10
CA THR A 22 -7.40 -1.86 12.10
C THR A 22 -6.12 -2.56 11.66
N THR A 23 -5.98 -2.80 10.36
CA THR A 23 -4.76 -3.30 9.73
C THR A 23 -4.13 -2.18 8.91
N VAL A 24 -2.83 -1.95 9.11
CA VAL A 24 -2.06 -0.94 8.37
C VAL A 24 -1.06 -1.64 7.46
N LEU A 25 -1.19 -1.41 6.16
CA LEU A 25 -0.28 -1.92 5.13
C LEU A 25 0.81 -0.89 4.84
N CYS A 26 2.06 -1.32 4.93
CA CYS A 26 3.19 -0.46 4.59
C CYS A 26 3.31 -0.30 3.08
N ILE A 27 3.42 0.94 2.59
CA ILE A 27 3.63 1.25 1.17
C ILE A 27 5.00 1.88 0.88
N SER A 28 5.94 1.87 1.84
CA SER A 28 7.24 2.53 1.69
C SER A 28 8.06 1.98 0.52
N GLU A 29 7.95 0.69 0.23
CA GLU A 29 8.65 0.05 -0.90
C GLU A 29 8.14 0.61 -2.25
N LEU A 30 6.81 0.67 -2.43
CA LEU A 30 6.19 1.23 -3.62
C LEU A 30 6.60 2.71 -3.84
N LEU A 31 6.60 3.50 -2.76
CA LEU A 31 6.98 4.92 -2.81
C LEU A 31 8.48 5.10 -3.11
N GLY A 32 9.34 4.34 -2.45
CA GLY A 32 10.79 4.40 -2.63
C GLY A 32 11.22 4.01 -4.04
N GLU A 33 10.64 2.93 -4.57
CA GLU A 33 10.91 2.51 -5.95
C GLU A 33 10.35 3.52 -6.96
N GLY A 34 9.18 4.13 -6.69
CA GLY A 34 8.66 5.23 -7.51
C GLY A 34 9.63 6.41 -7.60
N ILE A 35 10.19 6.85 -6.46
CA ILE A 35 11.19 7.93 -6.42
C ILE A 35 12.44 7.55 -7.22
N LYS A 36 12.99 6.36 -6.98
CA LYS A 36 14.19 5.86 -7.67
C LYS A 36 14.00 5.81 -9.18
N ARG A 37 12.86 5.33 -9.67
CA ARG A 37 12.58 5.23 -11.10
C ARG A 37 12.40 6.57 -11.77
N ILE A 38 11.69 7.50 -11.11
CA ILE A 38 11.58 8.89 -11.58
C ILE A 38 12.97 9.52 -11.69
N HIS A 39 13.84 9.28 -10.72
CA HIS A 39 15.21 9.80 -10.75
C HIS A 39 16.06 9.23 -11.91
N ASN A 40 15.83 7.97 -12.28
CA ASN A 40 16.60 7.27 -13.31
C ASN A 40 15.94 7.27 -14.71
N ASP A 41 14.84 8.02 -14.92
CA ASP A 41 14.01 7.96 -16.13
C ASP A 41 13.50 6.54 -16.48
N GLU A 42 13.26 5.72 -15.46
CA GLU A 42 12.72 4.37 -15.59
C GLU A 42 11.18 4.38 -15.55
N SER A 43 10.53 3.42 -16.24
CA SER A 43 9.07 3.32 -16.25
C SER A 43 8.50 3.00 -14.87
N VAL A 44 7.61 3.87 -14.37
CA VAL A 44 6.81 3.62 -13.16
C VAL A 44 5.60 2.73 -13.41
N SER A 45 5.20 2.52 -14.67
CA SER A 45 3.99 1.76 -15.00
C SER A 45 4.05 0.31 -14.53
N SER A 46 5.25 -0.30 -14.51
CA SER A 46 5.40 -1.69 -14.05
C SER A 46 5.30 -1.84 -12.52
N LEU A 47 5.30 -0.76 -11.73
CA LEU A 47 4.96 -0.80 -10.29
C LEU A 47 3.51 -1.23 -10.04
N PHE A 48 2.66 -1.06 -11.05
CA PHE A 48 1.24 -1.40 -10.98
C PHE A 48 0.90 -2.68 -11.74
N LYS A 49 1.92 -3.47 -12.14
CA LYS A 49 1.70 -4.77 -12.74
C LYS A 49 1.26 -5.75 -11.65
N ILE A 50 0.04 -6.25 -11.77
CA ILE A 50 -0.53 -7.23 -10.85
C ILE A 50 -0.40 -8.62 -11.51
N ASP A 51 0.37 -9.52 -10.90
CA ASP A 51 0.47 -10.90 -11.37
C ASP A 51 -0.75 -11.70 -10.85
N SER A 52 -1.62 -12.12 -11.77
CA SER A 52 -2.81 -12.94 -11.50
C SER A 52 -2.50 -14.34 -10.93
N ASN A 53 -1.22 -14.71 -10.84
CA ASN A 53 -0.74 -16.01 -10.38
C ASN A 53 -0.17 -16.01 -8.95
N SER A 54 -0.28 -14.90 -8.20
CA SER A 54 0.21 -14.78 -6.82
C SER A 54 -0.65 -15.53 -5.78
N LYS A 55 -1.65 -16.30 -6.21
CA LYS A 55 -2.37 -17.28 -5.39
C LYS A 55 -2.28 -18.67 -6.02
N LYS A 56 -1.25 -19.42 -5.67
CA LYS A 56 -1.27 -20.88 -5.64
C LYS A 56 -0.50 -21.37 -4.43
#